data_AF-A0A972XIQ6-F1
#
_entry.id   AF-A0A972XIQ6-F1
#
_cell.length_a   1.000
_cell.length_b   1.000
_cell.length_c   1.000
_cell.angle_alpha   90.00
_cell.angle_beta   90.00
_cell.angle_gamma   90.00
#
_symmetry.space_group_name_H-M   'P 1'
#
loop_
_entity.id
_entity.type
_entity.pdbx_description
1 polymer ?
#
loop_
_entity_poly.entity_id
_entity_poly.type
_entity_poly.pdbx_seq_one_letter_code
_entity_poly.pdbx_strand_id
1 'polypeptide(L)'
;VGRSDKLSVVISELVEANRSERGHAIVVLTADDPVEVLDEIRRDVKDLGSSRLVVRAGAPTRVNDLARMNPQDAKSVIVLSPDDDTARAYLVKVVLGLNQLIPAGSTATIVAEAGDVEVAEALRESVGERLITVIPSAIVARITAQVSRTSGLGAVYQELLDFDGDEMYIVDIPNRWIGASFGQLTLASSSATVIGLQRADGSVSLTVGSETIVMPGDRAIGIAQDDSVFVFDREPAEWSRPDDHPSSSLKATQERTLIVGWSPVANLVVKEIENHVASGSELLVLIDPDNHDAAVVQSELDAVGLTRQTVSIKIGSTISKPVIAEVLGGDPFDHVMILCERSEFDLDEADARVLLTLMHVRALAPESSSNVIAELADPNDVELGRQGDSSEFIVSMQLISLLLAQLSESPHLSGVFADLFDGSGAAVSMHPVERYVPLGESDFDSVIASARNWGVVAIGYRAGGSGAESGTLSGGIRINPPKSEKVEFHAGDVVVVIANTGA
;
A
#
# COMPACT_ATOMS: atom_id res chain seq x y z
N VAL A 1 17.47 -11.72 4.47
CA VAL A 1 18.11 -12.88 3.82
C VAL A 1 17.89 -12.74 2.32
N GLY A 2 18.97 -12.76 1.53
CA GLY A 2 18.91 -12.40 0.12
C GLY A 2 19.24 -10.94 -0.14
N ARG A 3 19.34 -10.61 -1.42
CA ARG A 3 19.54 -9.26 -1.95
C ARG A 3 18.59 -9.09 -3.14
N SER A 4 18.01 -7.91 -3.22
CA SER A 4 17.19 -7.39 -4.32
C SER A 4 17.32 -5.86 -4.31
N ASP A 5 16.74 -5.21 -5.31
CA ASP A 5 16.54 -3.74 -5.38
C ASP A 5 15.95 -3.13 -4.08
N LYS A 6 15.08 -3.87 -3.40
CA LYS A 6 14.42 -3.48 -2.13
C LYS A 6 15.35 -3.43 -0.90
N LEU A 7 16.56 -3.99 -0.95
CA LEU A 7 17.39 -4.22 0.25
C LEU A 7 17.72 -2.92 1.02
N SER A 8 18.19 -1.89 0.32
CA SER A 8 18.57 -0.62 0.97
C SER A 8 17.38 0.07 1.63
N VAL A 9 16.21 0.08 0.97
CA VAL A 9 14.98 0.66 1.52
C VAL A 9 14.54 -0.09 2.77
N VAL A 10 14.43 -1.42 2.71
CA VAL A 10 14.07 -2.23 3.90
C VAL A 10 15.02 -1.96 5.07
N ILE A 11 16.33 -1.82 4.81
CA ILE A 11 17.30 -1.50 5.88
C ILE A 11 17.07 -0.08 6.43
N SER A 12 16.77 0.90 5.59
CA SER A 12 16.46 2.27 6.01
C SER A 12 15.25 2.28 6.96
N GLU A 13 14.18 1.59 6.60
CA GLU A 13 12.95 1.51 7.41
C GLU A 13 13.19 0.80 8.74
N LEU A 14 13.93 -0.32 8.71
CA LEU A 14 14.33 -1.00 9.94
C LEU A 14 15.22 -0.12 10.83
N VAL A 15 16.06 0.75 10.25
CA VAL A 15 16.85 1.71 11.04
C VAL A 15 15.93 2.71 11.73
N GLU A 16 14.93 3.23 11.02
CA GLU A 16 13.96 4.19 11.56
C GLU A 16 13.16 3.58 12.72
N ALA A 17 12.56 2.41 12.49
CA ALA A 17 11.83 1.64 13.51
C ALA A 17 12.68 1.37 14.77
N ASN A 18 14.00 1.18 14.60
CA ASN A 18 14.92 0.91 15.71
C ASN A 18 15.44 2.17 16.42
N ARG A 19 15.11 3.39 16.00
CA ARG A 19 15.69 4.61 16.61
C ARG A 19 15.35 4.79 18.09
N SER A 20 14.14 4.40 18.49
CA SER A 20 13.67 4.47 19.88
C SER A 20 14.33 3.40 20.77
N GLU A 21 14.85 2.34 20.16
CA GLU A 21 15.47 1.21 20.85
C GLU A 21 17.02 1.20 20.71
N ARG A 22 17.72 0.44 21.56
CA ARG A 22 19.19 0.33 21.52
C ARG A 22 19.65 -1.10 21.34
N GLY A 23 20.67 -1.29 20.50
CA GLY A 23 21.40 -2.56 20.41
C GLY A 23 20.89 -3.54 19.35
N HIS A 24 19.99 -3.10 18.47
CA HIS A 24 19.48 -3.91 17.37
C HIS A 24 20.56 -4.13 16.30
N ALA A 25 20.58 -5.33 15.74
CA ALA A 25 21.53 -5.72 14.71
C ALA A 25 20.78 -6.19 13.47
N ILE A 26 21.05 -5.55 12.34
CA ILE A 26 20.53 -5.94 11.03
C ILE A 26 21.58 -6.83 10.37
N VAL A 27 21.24 -8.09 10.13
CA VAL A 27 22.17 -9.08 9.57
C VAL A 27 21.73 -9.47 8.16
N VAL A 28 22.58 -9.19 7.18
CA VAL A 28 22.35 -9.51 5.77
C VAL A 28 23.17 -10.73 5.39
N LEU A 29 22.49 -11.79 4.95
CA LEU A 29 23.10 -12.95 4.30
C LEU A 29 22.90 -12.85 2.79
N THR A 30 23.99 -12.83 2.05
CA THR A 30 23.99 -12.75 0.58
C THR A 30 25.04 -13.68 -0.03
N ALA A 31 24.77 -14.15 -1.25
CA ALA A 31 25.73 -14.90 -2.05
C ALA A 31 26.78 -13.99 -2.72
N ASP A 32 26.52 -12.69 -2.78
CA ASP A 32 27.40 -11.68 -3.37
C ASP A 32 28.58 -11.35 -2.47
N ASP A 33 29.51 -10.53 -2.99
CA ASP A 33 30.62 -10.02 -2.20
C ASP A 33 30.11 -9.11 -1.07
N PRO A 34 30.43 -9.40 0.21
CA PRO A 34 29.94 -8.60 1.33
C PRO A 34 30.45 -7.17 1.36
N VAL A 35 31.60 -6.88 0.75
CA VAL A 35 32.15 -5.52 0.70
C VAL A 35 31.35 -4.69 -0.29
N GLU A 36 31.07 -5.24 -1.47
CA GLU A 36 30.24 -4.57 -2.48
C GLU A 36 28.84 -4.27 -1.94
N VAL A 37 28.18 -5.25 -1.33
CA VAL A 37 26.83 -5.07 -0.75
C VAL A 37 26.84 -4.08 0.42
N LEU A 38 27.89 -4.10 1.26
CA LEU A 38 28.01 -3.13 2.35
C LEU A 38 28.24 -1.71 1.83
N ASP A 39 29.03 -1.54 0.77
CA ASP A 39 29.30 -0.23 0.17
C ASP A 39 28.07 0.33 -0.54
N GLU A 40 27.27 -0.52 -1.19
CA GLU A 40 25.95 -0.17 -1.75
C GLU A 40 25.02 0.34 -0.65
N ILE A 41 24.76 -0.46 0.39
CA ILE A 41 23.87 -0.07 1.49
C ILE A 41 24.31 1.25 2.14
N ARG A 42 25.62 1.50 2.26
CA ARG A 42 26.16 2.74 2.84
C ARG A 42 26.02 3.97 1.94
N ARG A 43 25.87 3.79 0.64
CA ARG A 43 25.59 4.91 -0.28
C ARG A 43 24.16 5.40 -0.11
N ASP A 44 23.25 4.45 0.05
CA ASP A 44 21.80 4.73 0.08
C ASP A 44 21.36 5.05 1.52
N VAL A 45 21.78 4.24 2.50
CA VAL A 45 21.47 4.39 3.92
C VAL A 45 22.62 5.07 4.65
N LYS A 46 22.57 6.40 4.69
CA LYS A 46 23.66 7.25 5.24
C LYS A 46 23.73 7.25 6.76
N ASP A 47 22.59 7.11 7.43
CA ASP A 47 22.48 7.08 8.90
C ASP A 47 21.92 5.72 9.33
N LEU A 48 22.65 5.02 10.18
CA LEU A 48 22.21 3.74 10.77
C LEU A 48 21.61 3.94 12.17
N GLY A 49 21.53 5.16 12.68
CA GLY A 49 20.99 5.45 14.02
C GLY A 49 21.68 4.64 15.11
N SER A 50 20.89 3.90 15.88
CA SER A 50 21.36 3.00 16.96
C SER A 50 21.66 1.57 16.46
N SER A 51 21.38 1.28 15.19
CA SER A 51 21.43 -0.05 14.59
C SER A 51 22.84 -0.45 14.16
N ARG A 52 23.15 -1.75 14.29
CA ARG A 52 24.41 -2.33 13.82
C ARG A 52 24.17 -3.17 12.57
N LEU A 53 24.70 -2.72 11.43
CA LEU A 53 24.67 -3.47 10.18
C LEU A 53 25.78 -4.51 10.09
N VAL A 54 25.44 -5.74 9.70
CA VAL A 54 26.36 -6.87 9.55
C VAL A 54 26.06 -7.62 8.26
N VAL A 55 26.96 -7.52 7.28
CA VAL A 55 26.87 -8.31 6.03
C VAL A 55 27.72 -9.57 6.13
N ARG A 56 27.20 -10.70 5.62
CA ARG A 56 27.84 -12.01 5.64
C ARG A 56 27.68 -12.70 4.29
N ALA A 57 28.79 -13.22 3.78
CA ALA A 57 28.79 -14.11 2.61
C ALA A 57 28.30 -15.51 2.99
N GLY A 58 27.39 -16.04 2.18
CA GLY A 58 26.94 -17.43 2.22
C GLY A 58 25.76 -17.63 1.27
N ALA A 59 25.50 -18.87 0.87
CA ALA A 59 24.38 -19.14 -0.03
C ALA A 59 23.08 -19.23 0.79
N PRO A 60 22.09 -18.34 0.58
CA PRO A 60 20.85 -18.38 1.37
C PRO A 60 20.09 -19.70 1.27
N THR A 61 20.22 -20.39 0.14
CA THR A 61 19.59 -21.71 -0.10
C THR A 61 20.28 -22.88 0.61
N ARG A 62 21.37 -22.64 1.37
CA ARG A 62 22.06 -23.65 2.17
C ARG A 62 21.76 -23.47 3.65
N VAL A 63 21.14 -24.48 4.25
CA VAL A 63 20.78 -24.51 5.68
C VAL A 63 21.97 -24.19 6.60
N ASN A 64 23.17 -24.69 6.29
CA ASN A 64 24.37 -24.42 7.09
C ASN A 64 24.77 -22.94 7.08
N ASP A 65 24.56 -22.22 5.97
CA ASP A 65 24.87 -20.79 5.87
C ASP A 65 23.79 -19.97 6.59
N LEU A 66 22.51 -20.36 6.49
CA LEU A 66 21.42 -19.79 7.28
C LEU A 66 21.68 -19.94 8.79
N ALA A 67 22.09 -21.13 9.24
CA ALA A 67 22.34 -21.41 10.66
C ALA A 67 23.40 -20.47 11.27
N ARG A 68 24.40 -20.06 10.49
CA ARG A 68 25.45 -19.12 10.93
C ARG A 68 24.91 -17.73 11.26
N MET A 69 23.71 -17.39 10.77
CA MET A 69 23.06 -16.09 11.01
C MET A 69 22.23 -16.08 12.30
N ASN A 70 22.16 -17.19 13.03
CA ASN A 70 21.39 -17.35 14.26
C ASN A 70 19.88 -17.00 14.13
N PRO A 71 19.15 -17.56 13.15
CA PRO A 71 17.76 -17.20 12.88
C PRO A 71 16.80 -17.51 14.05
N GLN A 72 17.18 -18.44 14.94
CA GLN A 72 16.36 -18.85 16.09
C GLN A 72 16.19 -17.78 17.18
N ASP A 73 17.17 -16.88 17.32
CA ASP A 73 17.17 -15.78 18.29
C ASP A 73 16.88 -14.42 17.63
N ALA A 74 16.62 -14.41 16.32
CA ALA A 74 16.23 -13.20 15.60
C ALA A 74 14.81 -12.80 16.01
N LYS A 75 14.54 -11.48 16.11
CA LYS A 75 13.16 -10.97 16.26
C LYS A 75 12.31 -11.39 15.05
N SER A 76 12.87 -11.23 13.85
CA SER A 76 12.23 -11.58 12.59
C SER A 76 13.29 -11.85 11.52
N VAL A 77 12.89 -12.57 10.46
CA VAL A 77 13.71 -12.87 9.29
C VAL A 77 12.95 -12.45 8.03
N ILE A 78 13.43 -11.41 7.35
CA ILE A 78 12.91 -11.00 6.03
C ILE A 78 13.62 -11.83 4.95
N VAL A 79 12.86 -12.45 4.05
CA VAL A 79 13.34 -13.17 2.88
C VAL A 79 13.00 -12.34 1.64
N LEU A 80 14.04 -11.72 1.07
CA LEU A 80 13.96 -11.00 -0.20
C LEU A 80 14.17 -11.99 -1.32
N SER A 81 13.20 -12.07 -2.23
CA SER A 81 13.27 -12.96 -3.38
C SER A 81 14.07 -12.27 -4.50
N PRO A 82 14.90 -13.01 -5.25
CA PRO A 82 15.54 -12.47 -6.45
C PRO A 82 14.48 -12.15 -7.51
N ASP A 83 14.77 -11.20 -8.40
CA ASP A 83 13.85 -10.78 -9.47
C ASP A 83 14.05 -11.61 -10.76
N ASP A 84 14.33 -12.91 -10.63
CA ASP A 84 14.58 -13.82 -11.75
C ASP A 84 13.75 -15.12 -11.66
N ASP A 85 13.83 -15.96 -12.69
CA ASP A 85 13.09 -17.23 -12.78
C ASP A 85 13.41 -18.22 -11.64
N THR A 86 14.48 -17.98 -10.87
CA THR A 86 14.87 -18.83 -9.74
C THR A 86 14.14 -18.47 -8.44
N ALA A 87 13.43 -17.33 -8.39
CA ALA A 87 12.74 -16.81 -7.21
C ALA A 87 11.90 -17.85 -6.48
N ARG A 88 11.10 -18.63 -7.21
CA ARG A 88 10.25 -19.69 -6.64
C ARG A 88 11.07 -20.74 -5.90
N ALA A 89 12.10 -21.28 -6.55
CA ALA A 89 12.94 -22.32 -5.98
C ALA A 89 13.80 -21.80 -4.82
N TYR A 90 14.25 -20.54 -4.92
CA TYR A 90 14.96 -19.83 -3.88
C TYR A 90 14.10 -19.71 -2.62
N LEU A 91 12.91 -19.10 -2.74
CA LEU A 91 11.97 -18.87 -1.66
C LEU A 91 11.65 -20.16 -0.90
N VAL A 92 11.24 -21.20 -1.63
CA VAL A 92 10.86 -22.49 -1.03
C VAL A 92 12.02 -23.08 -0.23
N LYS A 93 13.24 -23.08 -0.76
CA LYS A 93 14.42 -23.63 -0.07
C LYS A 93 14.79 -22.82 1.17
N VAL A 94 14.76 -21.49 1.08
CA VAL A 94 15.12 -20.60 2.19
C VAL A 94 14.10 -20.73 3.31
N VAL A 95 12.81 -20.65 3.01
CA VAL A 95 11.73 -20.72 4.00
C VAL A 95 11.70 -22.08 4.70
N LEU A 96 11.81 -23.19 3.97
CA LEU A 96 11.88 -24.53 4.59
C LEU A 96 13.16 -24.72 5.41
N GLY A 97 14.29 -24.17 4.97
CA GLY A 97 15.54 -24.18 5.72
C GLY A 97 15.45 -23.39 7.03
N LEU A 98 14.82 -22.21 7.01
CA LEU A 98 14.54 -21.42 8.20
C LEU A 98 13.56 -22.13 9.14
N ASN A 99 12.50 -22.74 8.62
CA ASN A 99 11.54 -23.49 9.42
C ASN A 99 12.20 -24.70 10.14
N GLN A 100 13.19 -25.34 9.50
CA GLN A 100 13.98 -26.40 10.13
C GLN A 100 14.87 -25.88 11.27
N LEU A 101 15.40 -24.67 11.16
CA LEU A 101 16.34 -24.09 12.12
C LEU A 101 15.67 -23.40 13.30
N ILE A 102 14.50 -22.78 13.08
CA ILE A 102 13.78 -22.03 14.10
C ILE A 102 12.91 -23.01 14.91
N PRO A 103 13.20 -23.23 16.21
CA PRO A 103 12.43 -24.15 17.04
C PRO A 103 10.98 -23.71 17.19
N ALA A 104 10.04 -24.65 17.34
CA ALA A 104 8.60 -24.35 17.47
C ALA A 104 8.24 -23.33 18.60
N GLY A 105 9.05 -23.25 19.66
CA GLY A 105 8.84 -22.30 20.76
C GLY A 105 9.48 -20.92 20.57
N SER A 106 10.18 -20.67 19.46
CA SER A 106 10.73 -19.34 19.14
C SER A 106 9.63 -18.40 18.66
N THR A 107 9.73 -17.14 19.05
CA THR A 107 8.87 -16.03 18.60
C THR A 107 9.32 -15.44 17.26
N ALA A 108 10.44 -15.92 16.70
CA ALA A 108 10.96 -15.45 15.43
C ALA A 108 9.96 -15.70 14.29
N THR A 109 9.59 -14.65 13.59
CA THR A 109 8.73 -14.71 12.40
C THR A 109 9.55 -14.71 11.12
N ILE A 110 8.98 -15.26 10.06
CA ILE A 110 9.55 -15.22 8.72
C ILE A 110 8.61 -14.36 7.87
N VAL A 111 9.09 -13.25 7.34
CA VAL A 111 8.37 -12.43 6.37
C VAL A 111 9.00 -12.68 5.00
N ALA A 112 8.22 -13.12 4.03
CA ALA A 112 8.77 -13.52 2.75
C ALA A 112 7.94 -13.04 1.56
N GLU A 113 8.63 -12.61 0.51
CA GLU A 113 8.00 -12.26 -0.76
C GLU A 113 7.72 -13.51 -1.58
N ALA A 114 6.46 -13.71 -1.93
CA ALA A 114 6.01 -14.78 -2.81
C ALA A 114 5.61 -14.21 -4.18
N GLY A 115 6.02 -14.91 -5.25
CA GLY A 115 5.67 -14.52 -6.61
C GLY A 115 4.23 -14.86 -7.02
N ASP A 116 3.62 -15.86 -6.37
CA ASP A 116 2.26 -16.30 -6.66
C ASP A 116 1.56 -16.86 -5.40
N VAL A 117 0.22 -16.86 -5.46
CA VAL A 117 -0.66 -17.29 -4.35
C VAL A 117 -0.48 -18.76 -4.02
N GLU A 118 -0.32 -19.63 -5.03
CA GLU A 118 -0.22 -21.08 -4.85
C GLU A 118 1.02 -21.45 -4.02
N VAL A 119 2.18 -20.87 -4.34
CA VAL A 119 3.41 -21.07 -3.57
C VAL A 119 3.28 -20.49 -2.15
N ALA A 120 2.65 -19.31 -2.01
CA ALA A 120 2.43 -18.69 -0.70
C ALA A 120 1.54 -19.55 0.21
N GLU A 121 0.46 -20.12 -0.32
CA GLU A 121 -0.45 -21.02 0.40
C GLU A 121 0.27 -22.32 0.79
N ALA A 122 0.95 -22.98 -0.14
CA ALA A 122 1.67 -24.23 0.14
C ALA A 122 2.74 -24.06 1.24
N LEU A 123 3.45 -22.92 1.24
CA LEU A 123 4.44 -22.62 2.29
C LEU A 123 3.77 -22.32 3.63
N ARG A 124 2.66 -21.57 3.64
CA ARG A 124 1.90 -21.30 4.88
C ARG A 124 1.31 -22.57 5.48
N GLU A 125 0.80 -23.49 4.66
CA GLU A 125 0.35 -24.81 5.13
C GLU A 125 1.48 -25.62 5.77
N SER A 126 2.71 -25.49 5.25
CA SER A 126 3.88 -26.23 5.76
C SER A 126 4.55 -25.58 6.98
N VAL A 127 4.55 -24.25 7.09
CA VAL A 127 5.29 -23.49 8.12
C VAL A 127 4.37 -22.98 9.23
N GLY A 128 3.08 -22.83 8.95
CA GLY A 128 2.07 -22.28 9.86
C GLY A 128 2.21 -20.77 10.07
N GLU A 129 1.62 -20.28 11.16
CA GLU A 129 1.51 -18.86 11.55
C GLU A 129 2.85 -18.11 11.66
N ARG A 130 3.98 -18.83 11.69
CA ARG A 130 5.31 -18.22 11.68
C ARG A 130 5.63 -17.50 10.36
N LEU A 131 5.06 -17.98 9.25
CA LEU A 131 5.33 -17.43 7.93
C LEU A 131 4.25 -16.43 7.54
N ILE A 132 4.69 -15.20 7.30
CA ILE A 132 3.89 -14.14 6.69
C ILE A 132 4.39 -13.99 5.26
N THR A 133 3.48 -14.13 4.30
CA THR A 133 3.80 -13.99 2.87
C THR A 133 3.22 -12.69 2.33
N VAL A 134 4.03 -11.94 1.59
CA VAL A 134 3.62 -10.75 0.83
C VAL A 134 3.67 -11.10 -0.65
N ILE A 135 2.68 -10.68 -1.43
CA ILE A 135 2.66 -10.86 -2.88
C ILE A 135 2.77 -9.47 -3.53
N PRO A 136 3.98 -9.01 -3.88
CA PRO A 136 4.22 -7.65 -4.33
C PRO A 136 3.33 -7.22 -5.50
N SER A 137 3.21 -8.07 -6.52
CA SER A 137 2.45 -7.79 -7.74
C SER A 137 0.96 -7.53 -7.48
N ALA A 138 0.34 -8.26 -6.56
CA ALA A 138 -1.06 -8.07 -6.19
C ALA A 138 -1.29 -6.73 -5.48
N ILE A 139 -0.37 -6.36 -4.58
CA ILE A 139 -0.45 -5.11 -3.81
C ILE A 139 -0.22 -3.91 -4.74
N VAL A 140 0.83 -3.95 -5.56
CA VAL A 140 1.16 -2.90 -6.54
C VAL A 140 0.00 -2.70 -7.51
N ALA A 141 -0.59 -3.77 -8.03
CA ALA A 141 -1.74 -3.68 -8.90
C ALA A 141 -2.94 -2.99 -8.24
N ARG A 142 -3.24 -3.38 -6.99
CA ARG A 142 -4.33 -2.79 -6.21
C ARG A 142 -4.11 -1.30 -5.96
N ILE A 143 -2.93 -0.93 -5.47
CA ILE A 143 -2.60 0.47 -5.19
C ILE A 143 -2.65 1.28 -6.49
N THR A 144 -2.09 0.76 -7.58
CA THR A 144 -2.11 1.42 -8.90
C THR A 144 -3.54 1.72 -9.36
N ALA A 145 -4.45 0.73 -9.30
CA ALA A 145 -5.84 0.90 -9.72
C ALA A 145 -6.66 1.80 -8.77
N GLN A 146 -6.35 1.83 -7.48
CA GLN A 146 -7.05 2.68 -6.53
C GLN A 146 -6.58 4.14 -6.61
N VAL A 147 -5.26 4.35 -6.68
CA VAL A 147 -4.66 5.69 -6.79
C VAL A 147 -5.03 6.34 -8.12
N SER A 148 -5.24 5.55 -9.18
CA SER A 148 -5.68 6.12 -10.46
C SER A 148 -7.03 6.81 -10.36
N ARG A 149 -7.94 6.33 -9.52
CA ARG A 149 -9.28 6.91 -9.40
C ARG A 149 -9.31 8.19 -8.57
N THR A 150 -8.31 8.42 -7.73
CA THR A 150 -8.29 9.56 -6.83
C THR A 150 -6.86 9.99 -6.53
N SER A 151 -6.49 11.11 -7.16
CA SER A 151 -5.26 11.84 -6.88
C SER A 151 -5.03 12.05 -5.37
N GLY A 152 -3.81 11.75 -4.93
CA GLY A 152 -3.35 11.90 -3.56
C GLY A 152 -3.46 10.65 -2.68
N LEU A 153 -4.18 9.60 -3.11
CA LEU A 153 -4.29 8.36 -2.32
C LEU A 153 -2.94 7.65 -2.11
N GLY A 154 -2.02 7.79 -3.06
CA GLY A 154 -0.71 7.15 -2.95
C GLY A 154 0.12 7.66 -1.77
N ALA A 155 0.02 8.96 -1.45
CA ALA A 155 0.66 9.53 -0.26
C ALA A 155 0.03 8.99 1.04
N VAL A 156 -1.27 8.70 1.04
CA VAL A 156 -1.95 8.07 2.18
C VAL A 156 -1.44 6.65 2.39
N TYR A 157 -1.32 5.85 1.32
CA TYR A 157 -0.77 4.49 1.43
C TYR A 157 0.68 4.48 1.91
N GLN A 158 1.48 5.45 1.47
CA GLN A 158 2.84 5.60 1.96
C GLN A 158 2.86 5.93 3.45
N GLU A 159 2.10 6.94 3.90
CA GLU A 159 2.00 7.32 5.32
C GLU A 159 1.55 6.15 6.21
N LEU A 160 0.54 5.40 5.79
CA LEU A 160 0.02 4.25 6.54
C LEU A 160 1.03 3.08 6.68
N LEU A 161 2.11 3.10 5.91
CA LEU A 161 3.18 2.10 5.93
C LEU A 161 4.50 2.64 6.50
N ASP A 162 4.66 3.96 6.60
CA ASP A 162 5.86 4.61 7.11
C ASP A 162 6.00 4.36 8.63
N PHE A 163 7.25 4.38 9.12
CA PHE A 163 7.56 4.37 10.55
C PHE A 163 7.73 5.78 11.11
N ASP A 164 7.82 6.80 10.24
CA ASP A 164 7.75 8.20 10.67
C ASP A 164 6.29 8.66 10.73
N GLY A 165 5.94 9.44 11.75
CA GLY A 165 4.60 10.00 11.89
C GLY A 165 3.58 9.08 12.59
N ASP A 166 2.44 8.84 11.92
CA ASP A 166 1.27 8.12 12.47
C ASP A 166 1.24 6.65 12.01
N GLU A 167 1.44 5.71 12.93
CA GLU A 167 1.50 4.26 12.67
C GLU A 167 0.20 3.53 13.05
N MET A 168 0.09 2.27 12.62
CA MET A 168 -1.01 1.39 13.02
C MET A 168 -0.68 0.55 14.25
N TYR A 169 -1.63 0.48 15.19
CA TYR A 169 -1.51 -0.32 16.41
C TYR A 169 -2.75 -1.15 16.69
N ILE A 170 -2.56 -2.26 17.41
CA ILE A 170 -3.64 -3.06 18.00
C ILE A 170 -3.58 -2.92 19.52
N VAL A 171 -4.62 -2.37 20.12
CA VAL A 171 -4.68 -2.10 21.56
C VAL A 171 -5.89 -2.75 22.23
N ASP A 172 -5.73 -3.13 23.49
CA ASP A 172 -6.83 -3.70 24.29
C ASP A 172 -7.91 -2.65 24.54
N ILE A 173 -9.17 -3.04 24.34
CA ILE A 173 -10.31 -2.16 24.59
C ILE A 173 -10.67 -2.21 26.09
N PRO A 174 -10.74 -1.05 26.78
CA PRO A 174 -11.12 -1.03 28.20
C PRO A 174 -12.52 -1.58 28.45
N ASN A 175 -12.71 -2.27 29.58
CA ASN A 175 -13.98 -2.92 29.95
C ASN A 175 -15.22 -2.00 29.90
N ARG A 176 -15.06 -0.68 30.07
CA ARG A 176 -16.17 0.29 29.99
C ARG A 176 -16.80 0.42 28.58
N TRP A 177 -16.06 0.02 27.55
CA TRP A 177 -16.52 0.05 26.16
C TRP A 177 -17.15 -1.26 25.69
N ILE A 178 -17.12 -2.32 26.52
CA ILE A 178 -17.77 -3.59 26.22
C ILE A 178 -19.29 -3.39 26.19
N GLY A 179 -19.92 -3.85 25.11
CA GLY A 179 -21.35 -3.63 24.85
C GLY A 179 -21.67 -2.34 24.10
N ALA A 180 -20.71 -1.43 23.93
CA ALA A 180 -20.85 -0.30 23.02
C ALA A 180 -20.75 -0.77 21.55
N SER A 181 -21.26 0.02 20.62
CA SER A 181 -21.08 -0.22 19.19
C SER A 181 -19.73 0.30 18.70
N PHE A 182 -19.25 -0.25 17.58
CA PHE A 182 -18.04 0.22 16.90
C PHE A 182 -18.14 1.70 16.53
N GLY A 183 -19.30 2.17 16.07
CA GLY A 183 -19.54 3.58 15.77
C GLY A 183 -19.51 4.50 17.00
N GLN A 184 -19.69 3.98 18.21
CA GLN A 184 -19.39 4.73 19.44
C GLN A 184 -17.88 4.72 19.72
N LEU A 185 -17.23 3.57 19.51
CA LEU A 185 -15.80 3.39 19.71
C LEU A 185 -14.94 4.29 18.81
N THR A 186 -15.39 4.63 17.60
CA THR A 186 -14.63 5.52 16.70
C THR A 186 -14.39 6.92 17.26
N LEU A 187 -15.17 7.36 18.25
CA LEU A 187 -15.02 8.65 18.94
C LEU A 187 -14.40 8.53 20.33
N ALA A 188 -13.91 7.35 20.69
CA ALA A 188 -13.44 7.05 22.04
C ALA A 188 -12.08 7.67 22.40
N SER A 189 -11.30 8.07 21.39
CA SER A 189 -9.98 8.66 21.56
C SER A 189 -9.94 10.10 21.04
N SER A 190 -9.29 10.99 21.78
CA SER A 190 -9.02 12.37 21.35
C SER A 190 -7.78 12.51 20.45
N SER A 191 -6.90 11.50 20.42
CA SER A 191 -5.56 11.56 19.82
C SER A 191 -5.26 10.44 18.83
N ALA A 192 -6.02 9.34 18.85
CA ALA A 192 -5.93 8.25 17.88
C ALA A 192 -7.20 8.14 17.04
N THR A 193 -7.08 7.53 15.87
CA THR A 193 -8.23 7.18 15.03
C THR A 193 -8.45 5.68 15.08
N VAL A 194 -9.59 5.23 15.61
CA VAL A 194 -9.95 3.80 15.57
C VAL A 194 -10.43 3.45 14.16
N ILE A 195 -9.76 2.49 13.52
CA ILE A 195 -10.00 2.08 12.13
C ILE A 195 -10.59 0.69 11.97
N GLY A 196 -10.59 -0.13 13.02
CA GLY A 196 -11.13 -1.48 12.92
C GLY A 196 -11.14 -2.23 14.25
N LEU A 197 -11.50 -3.50 14.17
CA LEU A 197 -11.49 -4.42 15.29
C LEU A 197 -10.70 -5.68 14.95
N GLN A 198 -9.99 -6.18 15.94
CA GLN A 198 -9.58 -7.57 15.99
C GLN A 198 -10.44 -8.31 17.00
N ARG A 199 -11.09 -9.38 16.58
CA ARG A 199 -11.93 -10.20 17.45
C ARG A 199 -11.10 -11.09 18.36
N ALA A 200 -11.73 -11.60 19.41
CA ALA A 200 -11.11 -12.55 20.33
C ALA A 200 -10.58 -13.83 19.66
N ASP A 201 -11.09 -14.21 18.47
CA ASP A 201 -10.59 -15.34 17.68
C ASP A 201 -9.38 -14.99 16.78
N GLY A 202 -8.94 -13.74 16.80
CA GLY A 202 -7.84 -13.21 15.99
C GLY A 202 -8.25 -12.62 14.65
N SER A 203 -9.51 -12.78 14.22
CA SER A 203 -9.99 -12.21 12.96
C SER A 203 -9.93 -10.68 12.98
N VAL A 204 -9.39 -10.11 11.90
CA VAL A 204 -9.20 -8.67 11.73
C VAL A 204 -10.20 -8.16 10.70
N SER A 205 -10.77 -6.98 10.94
CA SER A 205 -11.58 -6.26 9.97
C SER A 205 -11.46 -4.75 10.19
N LEU A 206 -11.23 -4.02 9.10
CA LEU A 206 -11.25 -2.56 9.03
C LEU A 206 -12.60 -2.03 8.52
N THR A 207 -13.40 -2.88 7.88
CA THR A 207 -14.74 -2.55 7.36
C THR A 207 -15.86 -2.92 8.35
N VAL A 208 -15.63 -2.61 9.63
CA VAL A 208 -16.56 -2.95 10.70
C VAL A 208 -17.82 -2.07 10.63
N GLY A 209 -18.98 -2.69 10.50
CA GLY A 209 -20.25 -1.96 10.50
C GLY A 209 -20.47 -1.20 11.82
N SER A 210 -20.88 0.06 11.77
CA SER A 210 -20.97 0.94 12.94
C SER A 210 -21.85 0.45 14.09
N GLU A 211 -22.83 -0.41 13.81
CA GLU A 211 -23.73 -1.01 14.83
C GLU A 211 -23.16 -2.29 15.46
N THR A 212 -22.02 -2.76 14.98
CA THR A 212 -21.34 -3.95 15.50
C THR A 212 -20.96 -3.75 16.95
N ILE A 213 -21.36 -4.68 17.81
CA ILE A 213 -21.09 -4.61 19.25
C ILE A 213 -19.65 -5.06 19.55
N VAL A 214 -19.00 -4.30 20.42
CA VAL A 214 -17.69 -4.62 21.00
C VAL A 214 -17.87 -5.70 22.08
N MET A 215 -17.21 -6.83 21.87
CA MET A 215 -17.31 -8.01 22.74
C MET A 215 -16.09 -8.13 23.66
N PRO A 216 -16.21 -8.84 24.80
CA PRO A 216 -15.05 -9.13 25.64
C PRO A 216 -13.93 -9.85 24.86
N GLY A 217 -12.71 -9.34 24.96
CA GLY A 217 -11.54 -9.86 24.25
C GLY A 217 -11.33 -9.28 22.85
N ASP A 218 -12.25 -8.44 22.36
CA ASP A 218 -11.99 -7.64 21.17
C ASP A 218 -10.91 -6.58 21.46
N ARG A 219 -10.09 -6.30 20.45
CA ARG A 219 -9.05 -5.27 20.46
C ARG A 219 -9.35 -4.24 19.36
N ALA A 220 -9.00 -2.99 19.60
CA ALA A 220 -9.16 -1.93 18.60
C ALA A 220 -7.92 -1.87 17.72
N ILE A 221 -8.14 -1.66 16.43
CA ILE A 221 -7.09 -1.30 15.48
C ILE A 221 -7.21 0.20 15.26
N GLY A 222 -6.11 0.93 15.30
CA GLY A 222 -6.13 2.38 15.16
C GLY A 222 -4.83 2.96 14.65
N ILE A 223 -4.92 4.20 14.21
CA ILE A 223 -3.79 5.03 13.76
C ILE A 223 -3.44 6.01 14.87
N ALA A 224 -2.17 6.06 15.25
CA ALA A 224 -1.65 6.96 16.27
C ALA A 224 -0.15 7.23 16.06
N GLN A 225 0.35 8.34 16.61
CA GLN A 225 1.78 8.65 16.53
C GLN A 225 2.67 7.67 17.33
N ASP A 226 2.12 7.09 18.39
CA ASP A 226 2.82 6.18 19.31
C ASP A 226 1.77 5.33 20.04
N ASP A 227 2.12 4.11 20.43
CA ASP A 227 1.19 3.21 21.14
C ASP A 227 0.73 3.79 22.49
N SER A 228 1.58 4.58 23.15
CA SER A 228 1.29 5.21 24.44
C SER A 228 0.27 6.35 24.36
N VAL A 229 0.07 6.92 23.17
CA VAL A 229 -0.96 7.95 22.93
C VAL A 229 -2.27 7.36 22.42
N PHE A 230 -2.31 6.07 22.04
CA PHE A 230 -3.56 5.41 21.69
C PHE A 230 -4.37 5.05 22.94
N VAL A 231 -5.04 6.09 23.46
CA VAL A 231 -5.87 6.01 24.67
C VAL A 231 -7.34 6.20 24.36
N PHE A 232 -8.20 5.50 25.11
CA PHE A 232 -9.64 5.66 25.07
C PHE A 232 -10.10 6.66 26.14
N ASP A 233 -9.69 7.92 26.04
CA ASP A 233 -9.83 8.95 27.09
C ASP A 233 -11.24 9.57 27.22
N ARG A 234 -12.18 9.16 26.37
CA ARG A 234 -13.57 9.64 26.38
C ARG A 234 -14.52 8.58 26.94
N GLU A 235 -15.70 9.04 27.34
CA GLU A 235 -16.79 8.17 27.80
C GLU A 235 -17.70 7.76 26.63
N PRO A 236 -18.28 6.54 26.65
CA PRO A 236 -19.27 6.14 25.66
C PRO A 236 -20.46 7.11 25.63
N ALA A 237 -20.68 7.74 24.49
CA ALA A 237 -21.85 8.59 24.26
C ALA A 237 -22.98 7.77 23.64
N GLU A 238 -24.24 8.02 24.05
CA GLU A 238 -25.40 7.39 23.41
C GLU A 238 -25.43 7.70 21.91
N TRP A 239 -25.58 6.66 21.10
CA TRP A 239 -25.71 6.78 19.65
C TRP A 239 -26.56 5.63 19.12
N SER A 240 -27.44 5.96 18.19
CA SER A 240 -28.15 5.03 17.33
C SER A 240 -28.03 5.55 15.91
N ARG A 241 -27.81 4.65 14.94
CA ARG A 241 -27.76 5.05 13.53
C ARG A 241 -29.10 5.68 13.13
N PRO A 242 -29.12 6.89 12.53
CA PRO A 242 -30.37 7.50 12.08
C PRO A 242 -31.04 6.67 10.96
N ASP A 243 -32.37 6.57 10.99
CA ASP A 243 -33.16 5.84 9.97
C ASP A 243 -33.11 6.51 8.59
N ASP A 244 -33.08 7.85 8.54
CA ASP A 244 -33.11 8.67 7.31
C ASP A 244 -31.70 9.04 6.84
N HIS A 245 -30.79 8.07 6.88
CA HIS A 245 -29.43 8.31 6.42
C HIS A 245 -29.34 8.12 4.90
N PRO A 246 -28.78 9.07 4.14
CA PRO A 246 -28.48 8.83 2.73
C PRO A 246 -27.59 7.60 2.61
N SER A 247 -28.05 6.62 1.83
CA SER A 247 -27.38 5.35 1.56
C SER A 247 -26.77 5.32 0.16
N SER A 248 -26.77 6.46 -0.54
CA SER A 248 -26.24 6.51 -1.91
C SER A 248 -24.74 6.27 -1.86
N SER A 249 -24.32 5.10 -2.36
CA SER A 249 -22.92 4.86 -2.72
C SER A 249 -22.47 5.90 -3.75
N LEU A 250 -21.16 6.14 -3.80
CA LEU A 250 -20.60 6.89 -4.92
C LEU A 250 -20.97 6.15 -6.21
N LYS A 251 -21.62 6.85 -7.14
CA LYS A 251 -22.01 6.25 -8.41
C LYS A 251 -20.75 5.95 -9.20
N ALA A 252 -20.56 4.68 -9.56
CA ALA A 252 -19.57 4.31 -10.55
C ALA A 252 -19.84 5.08 -11.85
N THR A 253 -18.80 5.68 -12.41
CA THR A 253 -18.83 6.40 -13.68
C THR A 253 -18.28 5.53 -14.79
N GLN A 254 -18.67 5.82 -16.03
CA GLN A 254 -17.96 5.30 -17.19
C GLN A 254 -16.63 6.03 -17.26
N GLU A 255 -15.54 5.27 -17.35
CA GLU A 255 -14.18 5.79 -17.30
C GLU A 255 -13.40 5.30 -18.53
N ARG A 256 -12.46 6.12 -19.02
CA ARG A 256 -11.53 5.78 -20.10
C ARG A 256 -10.11 5.70 -19.55
N THR A 257 -9.52 4.52 -19.61
CA THR A 257 -8.17 4.25 -19.12
C THR A 257 -7.20 3.99 -20.27
N LEU A 258 -6.04 4.64 -20.24
CA LEU A 258 -4.89 4.32 -21.09
C LEU A 258 -3.84 3.60 -20.24
N ILE A 259 -3.39 2.43 -20.69
CA ILE A 259 -2.19 1.75 -20.18
C ILE A 259 -1.10 1.85 -21.25
N VAL A 260 0.09 2.33 -20.88
CA VAL A 260 1.28 2.39 -21.72
C VAL A 260 2.31 1.40 -21.19
N GLY A 261 2.72 0.47 -22.06
CA GLY A 261 3.57 -0.67 -21.69
C GLY A 261 2.75 -1.87 -21.19
N TRP A 262 3.37 -3.06 -21.17
CA TRP A 262 2.73 -4.27 -20.67
C TRP A 262 3.63 -5.05 -19.72
N SER A 263 3.04 -5.53 -18.63
CA SER A 263 3.75 -6.34 -17.63
C SER A 263 2.79 -7.34 -16.99
N PRO A 264 3.28 -8.37 -16.27
CA PRO A 264 2.40 -9.28 -15.53
C PRO A 264 1.48 -8.57 -14.53
N VAL A 265 1.89 -7.40 -14.01
CA VAL A 265 1.09 -6.55 -13.10
C VAL A 265 -0.10 -5.94 -13.84
N ALA A 266 0.02 -5.65 -15.14
CA ALA A 266 -1.04 -5.05 -15.95
C ALA A 266 -2.34 -5.87 -15.91
N ASN A 267 -2.25 -7.20 -15.99
CA ASN A 267 -3.41 -8.09 -15.89
C ASN A 267 -4.16 -7.93 -14.55
N LEU A 268 -3.42 -7.78 -13.46
CA LEU A 268 -3.98 -7.59 -12.12
C LEU A 268 -4.60 -6.19 -11.98
N VAL A 269 -3.95 -5.16 -12.52
CA VAL A 269 -4.47 -3.78 -12.54
C VAL A 269 -5.78 -3.70 -13.30
N VAL A 270 -5.84 -4.28 -14.51
CA VAL A 270 -7.03 -4.31 -15.36
C VAL A 270 -8.20 -5.01 -14.66
N LYS A 271 -7.93 -6.12 -13.98
CA LYS A 271 -8.92 -6.82 -13.15
C LYS A 271 -9.40 -5.97 -11.97
N GLU A 272 -8.52 -5.21 -11.33
CA GLU A 272 -8.89 -4.36 -10.21
C GLU A 272 -9.76 -3.17 -10.68
N ILE A 273 -9.45 -2.57 -11.83
CA ILE A 273 -10.27 -1.50 -12.43
C ILE A 273 -11.69 -2.00 -12.73
N GLU A 274 -11.83 -3.22 -13.26
CA GLU A 274 -13.13 -3.85 -13.58
C GLU A 274 -14.10 -3.88 -12.40
N ASN A 275 -13.58 -4.04 -11.18
CA ASN A 275 -14.41 -4.08 -9.97
C ASN A 275 -15.09 -2.74 -9.68
N HIS A 276 -14.53 -1.63 -10.16
CA HIS A 276 -14.88 -0.27 -9.74
C HIS A 276 -15.63 0.54 -10.81
N VAL A 277 -15.33 0.31 -12.08
CA VAL A 277 -15.89 1.12 -13.18
C VAL A 277 -17.33 0.72 -13.53
N ALA A 278 -18.08 1.66 -14.11
CA ALA A 278 -19.41 1.36 -14.65
C ALA A 278 -19.33 0.61 -15.99
N SER A 279 -20.40 -0.09 -16.36
CA SER A 279 -20.52 -0.75 -17.66
C SER A 279 -20.46 0.26 -18.80
N GLY A 280 -19.67 -0.06 -19.84
CA GLY A 280 -19.40 0.81 -20.98
C GLY A 280 -18.11 1.62 -20.86
N SER A 281 -17.28 1.33 -19.85
CA SER A 281 -15.95 1.92 -19.72
C SER A 281 -15.00 1.40 -20.81
N GLU A 282 -13.93 2.14 -21.09
CA GLU A 282 -13.00 1.82 -22.17
C GLU A 282 -11.58 1.66 -21.61
N LEU A 283 -10.88 0.64 -22.10
CA LEU A 283 -9.47 0.41 -21.83
C LEU A 283 -8.70 0.41 -23.16
N LEU A 284 -7.72 1.30 -23.29
CA LEU A 284 -6.76 1.30 -24.37
C LEU A 284 -5.40 0.86 -23.83
N VAL A 285 -4.82 -0.17 -24.43
CA VAL A 285 -3.46 -0.62 -24.10
C VAL A 285 -2.53 -0.28 -25.27
N LEU A 286 -1.52 0.56 -25.02
CA LEU A 286 -0.44 0.84 -25.96
C LEU A 286 0.75 -0.08 -25.66
N ILE A 287 1.10 -0.93 -26.62
CA ILE A 287 2.24 -1.84 -26.52
C ILE A 287 3.26 -1.59 -27.62
N ASP A 288 4.55 -1.73 -27.28
CA ASP A 288 5.65 -1.71 -28.25
C ASP A 288 5.76 -3.09 -28.92
N PRO A 289 5.61 -3.20 -30.26
CA PRO A 289 5.68 -4.49 -30.96
C PRO A 289 7.06 -5.14 -30.89
N ASP A 290 8.11 -4.38 -30.56
CA ASP A 290 9.45 -4.93 -30.38
C ASP A 290 9.58 -5.70 -29.05
N ASN A 291 8.71 -5.41 -28.08
CA ASN A 291 8.70 -6.00 -26.74
C ASN A 291 7.59 -7.05 -26.56
N HIS A 292 6.41 -6.83 -27.17
CA HIS A 292 5.22 -7.63 -26.90
C HIS A 292 4.48 -8.03 -28.18
N ASP A 293 4.02 -9.29 -28.22
CA ASP A 293 3.10 -9.78 -29.24
C ASP A 293 1.65 -9.42 -28.86
N ALA A 294 0.99 -8.63 -29.72
CA ALA A 294 -0.39 -8.21 -29.51
C ALA A 294 -1.38 -9.37 -29.36
N ALA A 295 -1.15 -10.51 -30.00
CA ALA A 295 -2.01 -11.69 -29.86
C ALA A 295 -1.86 -12.35 -28.48
N VAL A 296 -0.65 -12.33 -27.90
CA VAL A 296 -0.40 -12.82 -26.54
C VAL A 296 -1.07 -11.91 -25.53
N VAL A 297 -0.84 -10.59 -25.64
CA VAL A 297 -1.48 -9.59 -24.78
C VAL A 297 -3.01 -9.68 -24.84
N GLN A 298 -3.59 -9.83 -26.04
CA GLN A 298 -5.02 -10.03 -26.20
C GLN A 298 -5.51 -11.31 -25.51
N SER A 299 -4.78 -12.43 -25.63
CA SER A 299 -5.14 -13.68 -24.98
C SER A 299 -5.09 -13.58 -23.45
N GLU A 300 -4.15 -12.81 -22.89
CA GLU A 300 -4.06 -12.55 -21.45
C GLU A 300 -5.25 -11.71 -20.98
N LEU A 301 -5.57 -10.63 -21.68
CA LEU A 301 -6.73 -9.78 -21.41
C LEU A 301 -8.05 -10.56 -21.49
N ASP A 302 -8.21 -11.42 -22.50
CA ASP A 302 -9.39 -12.26 -22.66
C ASP A 302 -9.54 -13.23 -21.46
N ALA A 303 -8.43 -13.72 -20.91
CA ALA A 303 -8.42 -14.59 -19.74
C ALA A 303 -8.83 -13.87 -18.44
N VAL A 304 -8.73 -12.53 -18.38
CA VAL A 304 -9.22 -11.73 -17.24
C VAL A 304 -10.75 -11.79 -17.15
N GLY A 305 -11.45 -11.90 -18.28
CA GLY A 305 -12.91 -12.05 -18.31
C GLY A 305 -13.69 -10.77 -18.01
N LEU A 306 -13.29 -9.66 -18.65
CA LEU A 306 -13.89 -8.33 -18.45
C LEU A 306 -15.33 -8.26 -18.99
N THR A 307 -16.21 -7.57 -18.26
CA THR A 307 -17.64 -7.44 -18.55
C THR A 307 -18.15 -6.00 -18.58
N ARG A 308 -17.46 -5.08 -17.88
CA ARG A 308 -17.82 -3.66 -17.78
C ARG A 308 -16.97 -2.78 -18.69
N GLN A 309 -15.79 -3.26 -19.08
CA GLN A 309 -14.85 -2.56 -19.93
C GLN A 309 -14.76 -3.16 -21.34
N THR A 310 -14.60 -2.30 -22.33
CA THR A 310 -14.21 -2.70 -23.69
C THR A 310 -12.71 -2.46 -23.87
N VAL A 311 -11.98 -3.48 -24.29
CA VAL A 311 -10.52 -3.38 -24.46
C VAL A 311 -10.15 -3.19 -25.93
N SER A 312 -9.19 -2.30 -26.16
CA SER A 312 -8.54 -2.09 -27.45
C SER A 312 -7.03 -2.07 -27.27
N ILE A 313 -6.32 -2.69 -28.22
CA ILE A 313 -4.85 -2.69 -28.23
C ILE A 313 -4.38 -1.82 -29.39
N LYS A 314 -3.46 -0.91 -29.11
CA LYS A 314 -2.76 -0.11 -30.11
C LYS A 314 -1.28 -0.49 -30.08
N ILE A 315 -0.74 -0.67 -31.28
CA ILE A 315 0.66 -1.05 -31.48
C ILE A 315 1.44 0.21 -31.84
N GLY A 316 2.52 0.48 -31.10
CA GLY A 316 3.43 1.59 -31.37
C GLY A 316 4.41 1.77 -30.22
N SER A 317 5.53 2.44 -30.50
CA SER A 317 6.57 2.61 -29.48
C SER A 317 6.06 3.41 -28.29
N THR A 318 6.23 2.85 -27.09
CA THR A 318 5.76 3.40 -25.81
C THR A 318 6.50 4.67 -25.41
N ILE A 319 7.72 4.87 -25.91
CA ILE A 319 8.55 6.05 -25.62
C ILE A 319 8.54 7.11 -26.72
N SER A 320 7.77 6.91 -27.80
CA SER A 320 7.79 7.79 -28.96
C SER A 320 6.77 8.92 -28.80
N LYS A 321 7.25 10.18 -28.67
CA LYS A 321 6.38 11.35 -28.56
C LYS A 321 5.29 11.43 -29.65
N PRO A 322 5.56 11.19 -30.96
CA PRO A 322 4.51 11.16 -31.98
C PRO A 322 3.42 10.12 -31.72
N VAL A 323 3.79 8.92 -31.26
CA VAL A 323 2.83 7.84 -30.95
C VAL A 323 1.98 8.23 -29.74
N ILE A 324 2.60 8.73 -28.68
CA ILE A 324 1.89 9.21 -27.48
C ILE A 324 0.95 10.37 -27.83
N ALA A 325 1.38 11.31 -28.69
CA ALA A 325 0.52 12.39 -29.16
C ALA A 325 -0.68 11.88 -29.99
N GLU A 326 -0.49 10.84 -30.79
CA GLU A 326 -1.59 10.22 -31.54
C GLU A 326 -2.60 9.52 -30.63
N VAL A 327 -2.12 8.87 -29.57
CA VAL A 327 -2.97 8.21 -28.56
C VAL A 327 -3.76 9.22 -27.74
N LEU A 328 -3.08 10.25 -27.23
CA LEU A 328 -3.69 11.30 -26.42
C LEU A 328 -4.53 12.30 -27.23
N GLY A 329 -4.38 12.32 -28.56
CA GLY A 329 -5.10 13.24 -29.45
C GLY A 329 -6.58 12.92 -29.68
N GLY A 330 -7.08 11.80 -29.14
CA GLY A 330 -8.48 11.42 -29.17
C GLY A 330 -9.31 12.08 -28.06
N ASP A 331 -10.39 11.41 -27.67
CA ASP A 331 -11.13 11.79 -26.46
C ASP A 331 -10.21 11.71 -25.23
N PRO A 332 -10.43 12.55 -24.20
CA PRO A 332 -9.59 12.54 -22.99
C PRO A 332 -9.73 11.22 -22.24
N PHE A 333 -8.62 10.79 -21.62
CA PHE A 333 -8.62 9.68 -20.68
C PHE A 333 -8.87 10.21 -19.27
N ASP A 334 -9.61 9.47 -18.46
CA ASP A 334 -9.71 9.74 -17.03
C ASP A 334 -8.41 9.33 -16.33
N HIS A 335 -7.80 8.24 -16.79
CA HIS A 335 -6.60 7.65 -16.20
C HIS A 335 -5.55 7.33 -17.26
N VAL A 336 -4.29 7.68 -16.98
CA VAL A 336 -3.13 7.30 -17.79
C VAL A 336 -2.13 6.56 -16.91
N MET A 337 -1.94 5.27 -17.16
CA MET A 337 -1.03 4.40 -16.43
C MET A 337 0.18 4.08 -17.31
N ILE A 338 1.38 4.31 -16.80
CA ILE A 338 2.64 4.00 -17.47
C ILE A 338 3.30 2.91 -16.64
N LEU A 339 3.33 1.69 -17.17
CA LEU A 339 3.80 0.51 -16.46
C LEU A 339 5.26 0.22 -16.77
N CYS A 340 5.98 -0.32 -15.79
CA CYS A 340 7.39 -0.66 -15.94
C CYS A 340 7.53 -2.04 -16.60
N GLU A 341 8.20 -2.11 -17.75
CA GLU A 341 8.41 -3.35 -18.54
C GLU A 341 9.65 -4.13 -18.03
N ARG A 342 9.71 -4.41 -16.72
CA ARG A 342 10.89 -5.05 -16.05
C ARG A 342 11.30 -6.41 -16.62
N SER A 343 10.41 -7.10 -17.31
CA SER A 343 10.73 -8.39 -17.94
C SER A 343 11.61 -8.24 -19.18
N GLU A 344 11.59 -7.07 -19.81
CA GLU A 344 12.22 -6.82 -21.11
C GLU A 344 13.53 -6.02 -20.99
N PHE A 345 13.67 -5.23 -19.93
CA PHE A 345 14.79 -4.31 -19.72
C PHE A 345 15.44 -4.48 -18.35
N ASP A 346 16.69 -4.03 -18.22
CA ASP A 346 17.28 -3.82 -16.90
C ASP A 346 16.58 -2.65 -16.17
N LEU A 347 16.84 -2.55 -14.85
CA LEU A 347 16.17 -1.57 -14.00
C LEU A 347 16.30 -0.13 -14.51
N ASP A 348 17.53 0.29 -14.84
CA ASP A 348 17.83 1.65 -15.29
C ASP A 348 17.11 1.99 -16.61
N GLU A 349 17.14 1.08 -17.60
CA GLU A 349 16.45 1.31 -18.87
C GLU A 349 14.94 1.28 -18.70
N ALA A 350 14.40 0.35 -17.89
CA ALA A 350 12.96 0.24 -17.67
C ALA A 350 12.39 1.54 -17.07
N ASP A 351 13.03 2.08 -16.04
CA ASP A 351 12.60 3.32 -15.38
C ASP A 351 12.85 4.56 -16.25
N ALA A 352 13.95 4.61 -17.00
CA ALA A 352 14.20 5.68 -17.96
C ALA A 352 13.09 5.77 -19.03
N ARG A 353 12.59 4.62 -19.51
CA ARG A 353 11.48 4.56 -20.48
C ARG A 353 10.17 5.06 -19.88
N VAL A 354 9.87 4.69 -18.63
CA VAL A 354 8.69 5.21 -17.89
C VAL A 354 8.78 6.72 -17.73
N LEU A 355 9.91 7.24 -17.25
CA LEU A 355 10.14 8.66 -17.06
C LEU A 355 10.06 9.44 -18.37
N LEU A 356 10.62 8.92 -19.46
CA LEU A 356 10.54 9.55 -20.78
C LEU A 356 9.10 9.63 -21.30
N THR A 357 8.33 8.55 -21.11
CA THR A 357 6.91 8.50 -21.46
C THR A 357 6.12 9.49 -20.62
N LEU A 358 6.36 9.55 -19.31
CA LEU A 358 5.75 10.49 -18.39
C LEU A 358 6.04 11.94 -18.79
N MET A 359 7.28 12.26 -19.17
CA MET A 359 7.65 13.56 -19.73
C MET A 359 6.89 13.89 -21.01
N HIS A 360 6.63 12.90 -21.87
CA HIS A 360 5.82 13.09 -23.08
C HIS A 360 4.36 13.37 -22.76
N VAL A 361 3.76 12.61 -21.84
CA VAL A 361 2.38 12.82 -21.37
C VAL A 361 2.23 14.23 -20.81
N ARG A 362 3.11 14.66 -19.90
CA ARG A 362 3.12 16.03 -19.34
C ARG A 362 3.21 17.12 -20.41
N ALA A 363 4.12 16.95 -21.36
CA ALA A 363 4.34 17.95 -22.41
C ALA A 363 3.16 18.06 -23.39
N LEU A 364 2.35 17.01 -23.53
CA LEU A 364 1.23 16.94 -24.47
C LEU A 364 -0.12 17.23 -23.81
N ALA A 365 -0.24 16.97 -22.51
CA ALA A 365 -1.47 17.10 -21.74
C ALA A 365 -1.26 17.89 -20.43
N PRO A 366 -0.66 19.09 -20.46
CA PRO A 366 -0.23 19.83 -19.25
C PRO A 366 -1.38 20.34 -18.37
N GLU A 367 -2.58 20.49 -18.94
CA GLU A 367 -3.79 20.89 -18.19
C GLU A 367 -4.81 19.74 -18.13
N SER A 368 -4.38 18.50 -18.34
CA SER A 368 -5.29 17.37 -18.29
C SER A 368 -5.80 17.15 -16.88
N SER A 369 -7.10 16.89 -16.75
CA SER A 369 -7.68 16.37 -15.51
C SER A 369 -7.42 14.87 -15.32
N SER A 370 -6.69 14.23 -16.26
CA SER A 370 -6.33 12.82 -16.14
C SER A 370 -5.45 12.59 -14.92
N ASN A 371 -5.74 11.55 -14.15
CA ASN A 371 -4.80 11.06 -13.14
C ASN A 371 -3.70 10.25 -13.87
N VAL A 372 -2.45 10.65 -13.68
CA VAL A 372 -1.30 9.98 -14.31
C VAL A 372 -0.56 9.17 -13.26
N ILE A 373 -0.37 7.89 -13.55
CA ILE A 373 0.26 6.93 -12.65
C ILE A 373 1.45 6.35 -13.39
N ALA A 374 2.62 6.43 -12.79
CA ALA A 374 3.83 5.83 -13.32
C ALA A 374 4.33 4.77 -12.34
N GLU A 375 4.60 3.57 -12.83
CA GLU A 375 5.27 2.52 -12.07
C GLU A 375 6.78 2.67 -12.25
N LEU A 376 7.53 2.89 -11.17
CA LEU A 376 8.99 2.83 -11.19
C LEU A 376 9.47 1.62 -10.39
N ALA A 377 10.44 0.91 -10.93
CA ALA A 377 11.02 -0.26 -10.31
C ALA A 377 11.99 0.13 -9.18
N ASP A 378 12.88 1.09 -9.44
CA ASP A 378 13.85 1.60 -8.49
C ASP A 378 13.23 2.68 -7.59
N PRO A 379 13.18 2.46 -6.26
CA PRO A 379 12.78 3.48 -5.29
C PRO A 379 13.57 4.80 -5.40
N ASN A 380 14.81 4.78 -5.88
CA ASN A 380 15.67 5.96 -6.00
C ASN A 380 15.24 6.91 -7.13
N ASP A 381 14.54 6.39 -8.14
CA ASP A 381 14.12 7.18 -9.31
C ASP A 381 12.79 7.92 -9.09
N VAL A 382 12.10 7.65 -7.99
CA VAL A 382 10.84 8.32 -7.60
C VAL A 382 11.00 9.84 -7.57
N GLU A 383 12.13 10.35 -7.07
CA GLU A 383 12.41 11.79 -7.01
C GLU A 383 12.64 12.43 -8.39
N LEU A 384 13.10 11.66 -9.39
CA LEU A 384 13.27 12.16 -10.76
C LEU A 384 11.92 12.43 -11.44
N GLY A 385 10.93 11.61 -11.09
CA GLY A 385 9.58 11.76 -11.60
C GLY A 385 8.77 12.83 -10.88
N ARG A 386 9.07 13.20 -9.62
CA ARG A 386 8.29 14.17 -8.84
C ARG A 386 8.40 15.60 -9.40
N GLN A 387 7.37 16.07 -10.12
CA GLN A 387 7.23 17.46 -10.56
C GLN A 387 5.97 18.11 -10.02
N GLY A 388 5.84 18.23 -8.69
CA GLY A 388 4.96 19.20 -8.01
C GLY A 388 3.44 19.10 -8.20
N ASP A 389 2.93 18.38 -9.20
CA ASP A 389 1.49 18.26 -9.48
C ASP A 389 0.86 17.15 -8.62
N SER A 390 -0.24 17.50 -7.96
CA SER A 390 -0.95 16.59 -7.05
C SER A 390 -1.67 15.44 -7.76
N SER A 391 -1.92 15.54 -9.07
CA SER A 391 -2.63 14.55 -9.90
C SER A 391 -1.77 13.38 -10.38
N GLU A 392 -0.48 13.42 -10.07
CA GLU A 392 0.47 12.40 -10.50
C GLU A 392 0.93 11.57 -9.30
N PHE A 393 0.99 10.25 -9.49
CA PHE A 393 1.56 9.36 -8.49
C PHE A 393 2.54 8.38 -9.10
N ILE A 394 3.63 8.15 -8.37
CA ILE A 394 4.62 7.16 -8.73
C ILE A 394 4.46 5.99 -7.78
N VAL A 395 4.05 4.85 -8.32
CA VAL A 395 3.99 3.59 -7.57
C VAL A 395 5.37 2.96 -7.69
N SER A 396 6.01 2.63 -6.58
CA SER A 396 7.30 1.93 -6.62
C SER A 396 7.35 0.75 -5.64
N MET A 397 8.38 -0.08 -5.81
CA MET A 397 8.71 -1.16 -4.88
C MET A 397 9.04 -0.67 -3.45
N GLN A 398 9.12 0.65 -3.24
CA GLN A 398 9.24 1.24 -1.91
C GLN A 398 8.07 0.84 -0.99
N LEU A 399 6.83 0.82 -1.49
CA LEU A 399 5.66 0.44 -0.68
C LEU A 399 5.76 -1.01 -0.19
N ILE A 400 6.31 -1.89 -1.03
CA ILE A 400 6.56 -3.29 -0.66
C ILE A 400 7.67 -3.37 0.39
N SER A 401 8.72 -2.57 0.24
CA SER A 401 9.82 -2.49 1.20
C SER A 401 9.34 -2.02 2.58
N LEU A 402 8.52 -0.97 2.62
CA LEU A 402 7.86 -0.48 3.84
C LEU A 402 7.00 -1.57 4.48
N LEU A 403 6.14 -2.23 3.70
CA LEU A 403 5.29 -3.31 4.20
C LEU A 403 6.11 -4.49 4.77
N LEU A 404 7.20 -4.90 4.11
CA LEU A 404 8.05 -5.98 4.61
C LEU A 404 8.70 -5.61 5.95
N ALA A 405 9.16 -4.37 6.09
CA ALA A 405 9.72 -3.87 7.35
C ALA A 405 8.64 -3.81 8.44
N GLN A 406 7.46 -3.26 8.14
CA GLN A 406 6.29 -3.22 9.04
C GLN A 406 5.90 -4.62 9.55
N LEU A 407 5.77 -5.59 8.66
CA LEU A 407 5.43 -6.97 9.04
C LEU A 407 6.56 -7.69 9.80
N SER A 408 7.81 -7.24 9.63
CA SER A 408 8.95 -7.78 10.35
C SER A 408 8.99 -7.28 11.79
N GLU A 409 8.69 -5.99 12.00
CA GLU A 409 8.68 -5.35 13.31
C GLU A 409 7.40 -5.63 14.09
N SER A 410 6.26 -5.65 13.39
CA SER A 410 4.91 -5.84 13.93
C SER A 410 4.14 -6.97 13.23
N PRO A 411 4.55 -8.25 13.38
CA PRO A 411 3.91 -9.39 12.70
C PRO A 411 2.40 -9.55 12.97
N HIS A 412 1.94 -9.06 14.13
CA HIS A 412 0.54 -9.10 14.53
C HIS A 412 -0.36 -8.16 13.70
N LEU A 413 0.22 -7.22 12.94
CA LEU A 413 -0.49 -6.38 11.96
C LEU A 413 -0.70 -7.08 10.60
N SER A 414 -0.21 -8.31 10.42
CA SER A 414 -0.39 -9.05 9.17
C SER A 414 -1.85 -9.14 8.72
N GLY A 415 -2.77 -9.40 9.65
CA GLY A 415 -4.21 -9.39 9.35
C GLY A 415 -4.76 -8.02 8.96
N VAL A 416 -4.17 -6.94 9.48
CA VAL A 416 -4.57 -5.55 9.17
C VAL A 416 -4.18 -5.19 7.74
N PHE A 417 -2.92 -5.41 7.37
CA PHE A 417 -2.45 -5.16 6.01
C PHE A 417 -3.05 -6.13 5.00
N ALA A 418 -3.33 -7.38 5.40
CA ALA A 418 -4.08 -8.30 4.56
C ALA A 418 -5.49 -7.76 4.24
N ASP A 419 -6.24 -7.27 5.24
CA ASP A 419 -7.57 -6.68 5.00
C ASP A 419 -7.50 -5.38 4.18
N LEU A 420 -6.47 -4.55 4.37
CA LEU A 420 -6.26 -3.31 3.61
C LEU A 420 -5.87 -3.55 2.15
N PHE A 421 -5.13 -4.62 1.86
CA PHE A 421 -4.64 -4.94 0.52
C PHE A 421 -5.35 -6.14 -0.14
N ASP A 422 -6.40 -6.69 0.46
CA ASP A 422 -7.18 -7.79 -0.11
C ASP A 422 -8.24 -7.31 -1.11
N GLY A 423 -8.38 -8.07 -2.20
CA GLY A 423 -9.44 -8.08 -3.21
C GLY A 423 -10.81 -7.53 -2.78
N SER A 424 -11.26 -8.05 -1.66
CA SER A 424 -12.62 -7.88 -1.13
C SER A 424 -12.67 -7.15 0.21
N GLY A 425 -11.51 -6.71 0.69
CA GLY A 425 -11.34 -6.08 1.98
C GLY A 425 -11.61 -4.58 1.96
N ALA A 426 -10.91 -3.89 2.85
CA ALA A 426 -10.99 -2.46 3.02
C ALA A 426 -10.28 -1.73 1.87
N ALA A 427 -10.80 -0.56 1.51
CA ALA A 427 -10.16 0.35 0.58
C ALA A 427 -10.10 1.76 1.18
N VAL A 428 -8.99 2.45 0.94
CA VAL A 428 -8.91 3.88 1.21
C VAL A 428 -9.56 4.63 0.05
N SER A 429 -10.50 5.52 0.36
CA SER A 429 -11.18 6.37 -0.61
C SER A 429 -11.23 7.82 -0.13
N MET A 430 -11.40 8.76 -1.06
CA MET A 430 -11.64 10.16 -0.71
C MET A 430 -13.05 10.57 -1.13
N HIS A 431 -13.82 11.09 -0.18
CA HIS A 431 -15.20 11.49 -0.39
C HIS A 431 -15.32 13.01 -0.25
N PRO A 432 -16.20 13.68 -1.02
CA PRO A 432 -16.46 15.11 -0.84
C PRO A 432 -16.85 15.42 0.60
N VAL A 433 -16.28 16.49 1.16
CA VAL A 433 -16.50 16.86 2.57
C VAL A 433 -17.97 17.15 2.86
N GLU A 434 -18.71 17.68 1.87
CA GLU A 434 -20.14 18.00 2.00
C GLU A 434 -21.03 16.78 2.29
N ARG A 435 -20.50 15.56 2.08
CA ARG A 435 -21.16 14.31 2.47
C ARG A 435 -21.28 14.18 3.99
N TYR A 436 -20.40 14.83 4.74
CA TYR A 436 -20.27 14.65 6.19
C TYR A 436 -20.61 15.90 6.99
N VAL A 437 -20.12 17.05 6.57
CA VAL A 437 -20.25 18.33 7.29
C VAL A 437 -20.55 19.47 6.31
N PRO A 438 -21.25 20.53 6.74
CA PRO A 438 -21.43 21.72 5.91
C PRO A 438 -20.07 22.41 5.65
N LEU A 439 -20.00 23.13 4.53
CA LEU A 439 -18.85 23.99 4.24
C LEU A 439 -18.69 25.10 5.30
N GLY A 440 -17.45 25.49 5.56
CA GLY A 440 -17.06 26.40 6.63
C GLY A 440 -16.31 25.69 7.77
N GLU A 441 -16.26 26.32 8.94
CA GLU A 441 -15.56 25.78 10.10
C GLU A 441 -16.27 24.54 10.66
N SER A 442 -15.54 23.41 10.72
CA SER A 442 -15.94 22.19 11.42
C SER A 442 -14.75 21.57 12.14
N ASP A 443 -15.00 20.63 13.05
CA ASP A 443 -13.94 19.81 13.62
C ASP A 443 -13.95 18.39 13.05
N PHE A 444 -12.80 17.72 13.16
CA PHE A 444 -12.67 16.35 12.69
C PHE A 444 -13.54 15.37 13.50
N ASP A 445 -13.83 15.69 14.76
CA ASP A 445 -14.80 14.93 15.58
C ASP A 445 -16.18 14.87 14.92
N SER A 446 -16.68 16.00 14.41
CA SER A 446 -17.95 16.08 13.69
C SER A 446 -17.92 15.26 12.39
N VAL A 447 -16.77 15.24 11.70
CA VAL A 447 -16.58 14.43 10.50
C VAL A 447 -16.68 12.94 10.85
N ILE A 448 -15.97 12.45 11.87
CA ILE A 448 -16.06 11.05 12.33
C ILE A 448 -17.49 10.71 12.78
N ALA A 449 -18.11 11.59 13.55
CA ALA A 449 -19.47 11.41 14.07
C ALA A 449 -20.52 11.32 12.95
N SER A 450 -20.28 11.98 11.82
CA SER A 450 -21.09 11.88 10.61
C SER A 450 -20.74 10.62 9.80
N ALA A 451 -19.45 10.34 9.60
CA ALA A 451 -18.95 9.20 8.84
C ALA A 451 -19.44 7.85 9.40
N ARG A 452 -19.51 7.68 10.72
CA ARG A 452 -20.08 6.47 11.33
C ARG A 452 -21.53 6.21 10.92
N ASN A 453 -22.31 7.22 10.56
CA ASN A 453 -23.68 7.02 10.11
C ASN A 453 -23.75 6.50 8.66
N TRP A 454 -22.68 6.72 7.89
CA TRP A 454 -22.48 6.14 6.56
C TRP A 454 -21.91 4.72 6.59
N GLY A 455 -21.41 4.26 7.75
CA GLY A 455 -20.75 2.97 7.86
C GLY A 455 -19.33 2.96 7.29
N VAL A 456 -18.68 4.13 7.26
CA VAL A 456 -17.27 4.29 6.86
C VAL A 456 -16.49 4.92 7.99
N VAL A 457 -15.17 4.73 8.00
CA VAL A 457 -14.29 5.31 9.02
C VAL A 457 -13.53 6.49 8.42
N ALA A 458 -13.73 7.69 8.95
CA ALA A 458 -12.91 8.84 8.57
C ALA A 458 -11.54 8.77 9.24
N ILE A 459 -10.48 8.82 8.44
CA ILE A 459 -9.08 8.74 8.91
C ILE A 459 -8.29 10.02 8.70
N GLY A 460 -8.80 10.92 7.86
CA GLY A 460 -8.14 12.19 7.59
C GLY A 460 -8.95 13.09 6.67
N TYR A 461 -8.33 14.16 6.20
CA TYR A 461 -8.92 15.08 5.23
C TYR A 461 -7.87 15.71 4.33
N ARG A 462 -8.31 16.30 3.22
CA ARG A 462 -7.54 17.24 2.40
C ARG A 462 -8.34 18.52 2.27
N ALA A 463 -7.80 19.61 2.81
CA ALA A 463 -8.41 20.93 2.77
C ALA A 463 -7.55 21.90 1.97
N GLY A 464 -8.17 22.63 1.04
CA GLY A 464 -7.52 23.62 0.18
C GLY A 464 -6.85 24.72 0.99
N GLY A 465 -5.53 24.90 0.79
CA GLY A 465 -4.73 25.90 1.51
C GLY A 465 -3.81 25.35 2.61
N SER A 466 -3.94 24.07 2.96
CA SER A 466 -3.20 23.43 4.08
C SER A 466 -1.81 22.90 3.72
N GLY A 467 -1.35 23.11 2.47
CA GLY A 467 -0.10 22.54 1.93
C GLY A 467 1.20 23.06 2.55
N ALA A 468 1.13 23.84 3.63
CA ALA A 468 2.29 24.40 4.34
C ALA A 468 2.21 24.22 5.87
N GLU A 469 1.25 23.46 6.40
CA GLU A 469 1.17 23.17 7.84
C GLU A 469 2.05 21.98 8.24
N SER A 470 2.52 21.95 9.49
CA SER A 470 3.31 20.83 10.00
C SER A 470 2.45 19.57 10.11
N GLY A 471 2.89 18.45 9.53
CA GLY A 471 2.15 17.18 9.54
C GLY A 471 1.13 17.02 8.41
N THR A 472 1.18 17.85 7.36
CA THR A 472 0.46 17.59 6.11
C THR A 472 1.36 16.88 5.10
N LEU A 473 0.81 15.83 4.49
CA LEU A 473 1.41 15.08 3.40
C LEU A 473 1.38 15.91 2.11
N SER A 474 2.10 15.39 1.09
CA SER A 474 2.04 15.90 -0.27
C SER A 474 0.59 16.08 -0.74
N GLY A 475 0.29 17.25 -1.32
CA GLY A 475 -1.07 17.58 -1.75
C GLY A 475 -2.02 18.05 -0.64
N GLY A 476 -1.51 18.34 0.58
CA GLY A 476 -2.29 18.94 1.67
C GLY A 476 -3.21 17.95 2.39
N ILE A 477 -2.87 16.66 2.36
CA ILE A 477 -3.60 15.61 3.06
C ILE A 477 -3.11 15.53 4.50
N ARG A 478 -4.02 15.32 5.45
CA ARG A 478 -3.70 15.10 6.85
C ARG A 478 -4.36 13.83 7.36
N ILE A 479 -3.55 12.90 7.86
CA ILE A 479 -4.02 11.66 8.50
C ILE A 479 -4.00 11.84 10.02
N ASN A 480 -4.90 11.14 10.70
CA ASN A 480 -5.08 11.18 12.15
C ASN A 480 -5.00 12.58 12.80
N PRO A 481 -5.70 13.61 12.28
CA PRO A 481 -5.67 14.93 12.90
C PRO A 481 -6.25 14.87 14.32
N PRO A 482 -5.81 15.76 15.24
CA PRO A 482 -6.43 15.93 16.55
C PRO A 482 -7.93 16.15 16.42
N LYS A 483 -8.75 15.44 17.22
CA LYS A 483 -10.22 15.45 16.96
C LYS A 483 -10.86 16.81 17.20
N SER A 484 -10.28 17.63 18.07
CA SER A 484 -10.72 19.00 18.34
C SER A 484 -10.20 20.04 17.35
N GLU A 485 -9.36 19.64 16.40
CA GLU A 485 -8.81 20.55 15.40
C GLU A 485 -9.92 21.15 14.56
N LYS A 486 -9.92 22.48 14.45
CA LYS A 486 -10.87 23.23 13.63
C LYS A 486 -10.29 23.43 12.24
N VAL A 487 -11.07 23.09 11.23
CA VAL A 487 -10.70 23.14 9.82
C VAL A 487 -11.78 23.90 9.08
N GLU A 488 -11.36 24.83 8.23
CA GLU A 488 -12.25 25.56 7.34
C GLU A 488 -12.38 24.80 6.02
N PHE A 489 -13.50 24.11 5.83
CA PHE A 489 -13.74 23.30 4.65
C PHE A 489 -14.41 24.09 3.52
N HIS A 490 -13.87 23.92 2.32
CA HIS A 490 -14.31 24.55 1.09
C HIS A 490 -14.82 23.52 0.08
N ALA A 491 -15.56 23.98 -0.94
CA ALA A 491 -16.00 23.12 -2.03
C ALA A 491 -14.77 22.54 -2.76
N GLY A 492 -14.73 21.22 -2.93
CA GLY A 492 -13.60 20.49 -3.50
C GLY A 492 -12.68 19.84 -2.46
N ASP A 493 -12.85 20.16 -1.17
CA ASP A 493 -12.18 19.46 -0.09
C ASP A 493 -12.76 18.06 0.09
N VAL A 494 -11.93 17.14 0.59
CA VAL A 494 -12.29 15.73 0.72
C VAL A 494 -11.93 15.17 2.09
N VAL A 495 -12.70 14.18 2.52
CA VAL A 495 -12.42 13.36 3.70
C VAL A 495 -11.82 12.04 3.22
N VAL A 496 -10.70 11.68 3.80
CA VAL A 496 -10.06 10.37 3.58
C VAL A 496 -10.74 9.37 4.49
N VAL A 497 -11.27 8.29 3.92
CA VAL A 497 -12.01 7.27 4.65
C VAL A 497 -11.51 5.86 4.33
N ILE A 498 -11.69 4.95 5.28
CA ILE A 498 -11.64 3.51 5.04
C ILE A 498 -13.08 3.03 4.88
N ALA A 499 -13.35 2.38 3.76
CA ALA A 499 -14.66 1.89 3.39
C ALA A 499 -14.56 0.49 2.77
N ASN A 500 -15.69 -0.21 2.70
CA ASN A 500 -15.74 -1.45 1.94
C ASN A 500 -15.66 -1.12 0.44
N THR A 501 -15.05 -2.02 -0.32
CA THR A 501 -14.87 -1.89 -1.77
C THR A 501 -16.25 -1.69 -2.44
N GLY A 502 -16.57 -0.46 -2.87
CA GLY A 502 -17.83 -0.08 -3.52
C GLY A 502 -18.84 0.78 -2.72
N ALA A 503 -18.50 1.23 -1.51
CA ALA A 503 -19.36 2.06 -0.64
C ALA A 503 -19.27 3.59 -0.84
#